data_AF-A0A850SA27-F1
#
_entry.id   AF-A0A850SA27-F1
#
_cell.length_a   1.000
_cell.length_b   1.000
_cell.length_c   1.000
_cell.angle_alpha   90.00
_cell.angle_beta   90.00
_cell.angle_gamma   90.00
#
_symmetry.space_group_name_H-M   'P 1'
#
loop_
_entity.id
_entity.type
_entity.pdbx_description
1 polymer ?
#
loop_
_entity_poly.entity_id
_entity_poly.type
_entity_poly.pdbx_seq_one_letter_code
_entity_poly.pdbx_strand_id
1 'polypeptide(L)'
;MFRNSVDAFLYLLDGREQEEHPAHSVKSIEVDIKYMANGIKRCGVQVMYDDGVGYGVEAYDKEADELYREAKIRSCLRKAPLLTVT
;
A
#
# COMPACT_ATOMS: atom_id res chain seq x y z
N MET A 1 -4.38 -17.02 0.50
CA MET A 1 -4.26 -16.47 -0.87
C MET A 1 -5.18 -15.26 -0.94
N PHE A 2 -4.67 -14.10 -1.37
CA PHE A 2 -5.47 -12.87 -1.47
C PHE A 2 -6.40 -12.92 -2.68
N ARG A 3 -7.57 -12.26 -2.60
CA ARG A 3 -8.54 -12.28 -3.71
C ARG A 3 -8.15 -11.32 -4.83
N ASN A 4 -7.49 -10.21 -4.50
CA ASN A 4 -7.01 -9.19 -5.42
C ASN A 4 -5.85 -8.39 -4.77
N SER A 5 -5.26 -7.48 -5.52
CA SER A 5 -4.14 -6.64 -5.06
C SER A 5 -4.54 -5.66 -3.96
N VAL A 6 -5.80 -5.19 -3.96
CA VAL A 6 -6.30 -4.28 -2.92
C VAL A 6 -6.36 -5.00 -1.58
N ASP A 7 -6.85 -6.23 -1.55
CA ASP A 7 -6.88 -7.09 -0.36
C ASP A 7 -5.46 -7.34 0.16
N ALA A 8 -4.51 -7.64 -0.74
CA ALA A 8 -3.11 -7.82 -0.37
C ALA A 8 -2.50 -6.53 0.22
N PHE A 9 -2.82 -5.38 -0.36
CA PHE A 9 -2.37 -4.08 0.16
C PHE A 9 -2.97 -3.76 1.53
N LEU A 10 -4.28 -3.95 1.71
CA LEU A 10 -4.95 -3.71 2.98
C LEU A 10 -4.43 -4.66 4.07
N TYR A 11 -4.09 -5.90 3.71
CA TYR A 11 -3.45 -6.84 4.61
C TYR A 11 -2.11 -6.33 5.15
N LEU A 12 -1.26 -5.77 4.27
CA LEU A 12 0.00 -5.14 4.70
C LEU A 12 -0.25 -3.99 5.69
N LEU A 13 -1.32 -3.22 5.48
CA LEU A 13 -1.63 -2.09 6.39
C LEU A 13 -2.20 -2.51 7.74
N ASP A 14 -2.89 -3.66 7.81
CA ASP A 14 -3.62 -4.07 9.01
C ASP A 14 -2.68 -4.64 10.09
N GLY A 15 -1.51 -5.17 9.72
CA GLY A 15 -0.45 -5.58 10.66
C GLY A 15 -0.84 -6.65 11.69
N ARG A 16 -2.06 -7.20 11.61
CA ARG A 16 -2.68 -8.05 12.63
C ARG A 16 -2.36 -9.54 12.50
N GLU A 17 -1.81 -9.99 11.38
CA GLU A 17 -1.57 -11.42 11.10
C GLU A 17 -0.09 -11.77 10.80
N GLN A 18 0.85 -10.83 10.93
CA GLN A 18 2.27 -11.18 10.86
C GLN A 18 2.75 -11.71 12.21
N GLU A 19 2.63 -13.03 12.43
CA GLU A 19 3.11 -13.73 13.63
C GLU A 19 4.62 -13.55 13.88
N GLU A 20 5.40 -13.21 12.85
CA GLU A 20 6.85 -13.01 12.96
C GLU A 20 7.28 -11.56 13.26
N HIS A 21 6.35 -10.60 13.23
CA HIS A 21 6.69 -9.17 13.21
C HIS A 21 5.65 -8.35 14.01
N PRO A 22 5.87 -8.13 15.33
CA PRO A 22 4.90 -7.45 16.19
C PRO A 22 4.82 -5.96 15.84
N ALA A 23 3.62 -5.50 15.48
CA ALA A 23 3.24 -4.09 15.43
C ALA A 23 4.23 -3.18 14.68
N HIS A 24 4.62 -3.58 13.47
CA HIS A 24 5.41 -2.70 12.62
C HIS A 24 4.53 -1.55 12.15
N SER A 25 4.80 -0.37 12.69
CA SER A 25 4.18 0.85 12.21
C SER A 25 4.65 1.09 10.77
N VAL A 26 3.70 1.15 9.84
CA VAL A 26 4.00 1.54 8.46
C VAL A 26 4.54 2.98 8.48
N LYS A 27 5.80 3.11 8.08
CA LYS A 27 6.56 4.35 7.99
C LYS A 27 6.14 5.18 6.79
N SER A 28 6.03 4.55 5.62
CA SER A 28 5.63 5.21 4.39
C SER A 28 4.92 4.26 3.43
N ILE A 29 4.10 4.86 2.58
CA ILE A 29 3.43 4.19 1.46
C ILE A 29 3.82 4.97 0.21
N GLU A 30 4.58 4.35 -0.67
CA GLU A 30 4.97 4.90 -1.96
C GLU A 30 4.12 4.27 -3.05
N VAL A 31 3.63 5.09 -3.97
CA VAL A 31 2.68 4.67 -5.01
C VAL A 31 3.15 5.21 -6.34
N ASP A 32 3.32 4.31 -7.31
CA ASP A 32 3.70 4.60 -8.70
C ASP A 32 2.62 4.07 -9.65
N ILE A 33 2.25 4.87 -10.66
CA ILE A 33 1.36 4.42 -11.73
C ILE A 33 1.94 4.83 -13.08
N LYS A 34 2.01 3.87 -14.00
CA LYS A 34 2.57 4.09 -15.34
C LYS A 34 1.94 3.17 -16.37
N TYR A 35 2.05 3.56 -17.63
CA TYR A 35 1.74 2.69 -18.76
C TYR A 35 3.01 1.96 -19.21
N MET A 36 2.89 0.65 -19.42
CA MET A 36 3.94 -0.18 -20.01
C MET A 36 4.00 0.03 -21.53
N ALA A 37 5.07 -0.44 -22.18
CA ALA A 37 5.27 -0.29 -23.62
C ALA A 37 4.16 -0.94 -24.48
N ASN A 38 3.46 -1.94 -23.93
CA ASN A 38 2.31 -2.60 -24.58
C ASN A 38 0.97 -1.89 -24.32
N GLY A 39 0.97 -0.73 -23.68
CA GLY A 39 -0.25 0.03 -23.33
C GLY A 39 -0.96 -0.44 -22.08
N ILE A 40 -0.49 -1.51 -21.41
CA ILE A 40 -1.09 -1.97 -20.14
C ILE A 40 -0.68 -1.05 -19.00
N LYS A 41 -1.66 -0.63 -18.21
CA LYS A 41 -1.42 0.16 -17.00
C LYS A 41 -0.84 -0.74 -15.91
N ARG A 42 0.18 -0.27 -15.21
CA ARG A 42 0.75 -0.90 -14.00
C ARG A 42 0.65 0.09 -12.84
N CYS A 43 0.17 -0.38 -11.70
CA CYS A 43 0.33 0.29 -10.42
C CYS A 43 1.28 -0.52 -9.54
N GLY A 44 2.28 0.13 -8.96
CA GLY A 44 3.15 -0.44 -7.94
C GLY A 44 2.97 0.33 -6.64
N VAL A 45 2.79 -0.40 -5.54
CA VAL A 45 2.70 0.15 -4.19
C VAL A 45 3.80 -0.49 -3.35
N GLN A 46 4.57 0.35 -2.66
CA GLN A 46 5.58 -0.11 -1.70
C GLN A 46 5.22 0.39 -0.31
N VAL A 47 5.06 -0.54 0.62
CA VAL A 47 4.79 -0.29 2.03
C VAL A 47 6.08 -0.49 2.78
N MET A 48 6.62 0.58 3.36
CA MET A 48 7.82 0.54 4.19
C MET A 48 7.42 0.59 5.65
N TYR A 49 8.02 -0.26 6.47
CA TYR A 49 7.85 -0.30 7.90
C TYR A 49 9.02 0.38 8.63
N ASP A 50 8.83 0.72 9.90
CA ASP A 50 9.84 1.40 10.70
C ASP A 50 11.10 0.56 10.97
N ASP A 51 11.00 -0.77 10.88
CA ASP A 51 12.14 -1.70 10.95
C ASP A 51 13.00 -1.72 9.68
N GLY A 52 12.59 -0.98 8.65
CA GLY A 52 13.27 -0.90 7.36
C GLY A 52 12.85 -1.99 6.37
N VAL A 53 11.95 -2.90 6.74
CA VAL A 53 11.41 -3.91 5.82
C VAL A 53 10.39 -3.25 4.89
N GLY A 54 10.41 -3.64 3.63
CA GLY A 54 9.53 -3.12 2.58
C GLY A 54 8.81 -4.23 1.84
N TYR A 55 7.50 -4.08 1.66
CA TYR A 55 6.68 -5.03 0.90
C TYR A 55 6.04 -4.34 -0.31
N GLY A 56 6.06 -5.03 -1.45
CA GLY A 56 5.53 -4.53 -2.71
C GLY A 56 4.24 -5.23 -3.09
N VAL A 57 3.26 -4.46 -3.57
CA VAL A 57 2.07 -4.97 -4.24
C VAL A 57 1.99 -4.34 -5.62
N GLU A 58 1.77 -5.17 -6.63
CA GLU A 58 1.62 -4.72 -8.01
C GLU A 58 0.29 -5.19 -8.59
N ALA A 59 -0.29 -4.35 -9.43
CA ALA A 59 -1.50 -4.65 -10.17
C ALA A 59 -1.42 -4.09 -11.58
N TYR A 60 -2.21 -4.69 -12.47
CA TYR A 60 -2.20 -4.38 -13.89
C TYR A 60 -3.62 -4.08 -14.42
N ASP A 61 -3.68 -3.34 -15.51
CA ASP A 61 -4.92 -2.97 -16.20
C ASP A 61 -5.96 -2.35 -15.24
N LYS A 62 -7.19 -2.88 -15.17
CA LYS A 62 -8.27 -2.36 -14.31
C LYS A 62 -7.89 -2.36 -12.83
N GLU A 63 -7.21 -3.42 -12.40
CA GLU A 63 -6.82 -3.58 -11.00
C GLU A 63 -5.73 -2.57 -10.59
N ALA A 64 -4.95 -2.07 -11.56
CA ALA A 64 -3.99 -1.00 -11.32
C ALA A 64 -4.68 0.31 -10.88
N ASP A 65 -5.82 0.66 -11.49
CA ASP A 65 -6.57 1.86 -11.11
C ASP A 65 -7.18 1.73 -9.70
N GLU A 66 -7.69 0.55 -9.37
CA GLU A 66 -8.27 0.25 -8.06
C GLU A 66 -7.20 0.32 -6.96
N LEU A 67 -6.06 -0.34 -7.17
CA LEU A 67 -4.93 -0.31 -6.25
C LEU A 67 -4.38 1.10 -6.08
N TYR A 68 -4.20 1.85 -7.17
CA TYR A 68 -3.70 3.22 -7.11
C TYR A 68 -4.61 4.12 -6.28
N ARG A 69 -5.93 4.03 -6.50
CA ARG A 69 -6.92 4.84 -5.78
C ARG A 69 -6.88 4.57 -4.29
N GLU A 70 -6.92 3.30 -3.88
CA GLU A 70 -6.90 2.93 -2.46
C GLU A 70 -5.56 3.32 -1.81
N ALA A 71 -4.43 3.03 -2.46
CA ALA A 71 -3.11 3.36 -1.94
C ALA A 71 -2.90 4.87 -1.80
N LYS A 72 -3.38 5.67 -2.76
CA LYS A 72 -3.38 7.14 -2.64
C LYS A 72 -4.16 7.61 -1.42
N ILE A 73 -5.38 7.11 -1.21
CA ILE A 73 -6.22 7.48 -0.06
C ILE A 73 -5.49 7.18 1.24
N ARG A 74 -4.96 5.96 1.39
CA ARG A 74 -4.26 5.52 2.61
C ARG A 74 -2.95 6.29 2.83
N SER A 75 -2.20 6.60 1.78
CA SER A 75 -0.98 7.40 1.87
C SER A 75 -1.25 8.84 2.34
N CYS A 76 -2.38 9.43 1.95
CA CYS A 76 -2.79 10.77 2.38
C CYS A 76 -3.32 10.77 3.81
N LEU A 77 -4.13 9.77 4.20
CA LEU A 77 -4.70 9.67 5.55
C LEU A 77 -3.61 9.54 6.63
N ARG A 78 -2.49 8.86 6.34
CA ARG A 78 -1.35 8.79 7.28
C ARG A 78 -0.51 10.08 7.35
N LYS A 79 -0.64 10.99 6.39
CA LYS A 79 0.04 12.31 6.43
C LYS A 79 -0.73 13.36 7.23
N ALA A 80 -1.96 13.09 7.66
CA ALA A 80 -2.67 13.99 8.55
C ALA A 80 -2.07 13.84 9.97
N PRO A 81 -1.37 14.85 10.51
CA PRO A 81 -1.01 14.80 11.91
C PRO A 81 -2.31 14.77 12.71
N LEU A 82 -2.38 13.85 13.66
CA LEU A 82 -3.42 13.84 14.69
C LEU A 82 -3.37 15.20 15.39
N LEU A 83 -4.29 16.11 15.03
CA LEU A 83 -4.59 17.29 15.83
C LEU A 83 -5.17 16.76 17.14
N THR A 84 -4.29 16.55 18.11
CA THR A 84 -4.67 16.25 19.48
C THR A 84 -5.09 17.59 20.08
N VAL A 85 -6.40 17.85 20.07
CA VAL A 85 -6.97 18.97 20.83
C VAL A 85 -6.75 18.65 22.30
N THR A 86 -5.86 19.41 22.93
CA THR A 86 -5.63 19.39 24.38
C THR A 86 -6.63 20.33 25.05
#